data_AF-A0A6G4XM98-F1
#
_entry.id   AF-A0A6G4XM98-F1
#
_cell.length_a   1.000
_cell.length_b   1.000
_cell.length_c   1.000
_cell.angle_alpha   90.00
_cell.angle_beta   90.00
_cell.angle_gamma   90.00
#
_symmetry.space_group_name_H-M   'P 1'
#
loop_
_entity.id
_entity.type
_entity.pdbx_description
1 polymer ?
#
loop_
_entity_poly.entity_id
_entity_poly.type
_entity_poly.pdbx_seq_one_letter_code
_entity_poly.pdbx_strand_id
1 'polypeptide(L)'
;MRPVLMRVVPNWLSDFFVELAGHWQISRAIDRAFAAGDREALAVFKTGTLAVVFTRRGLAARGDEFVEYARRVCEADGSCYRYHRTFADRGERD
;
A
#
# COMPACT_ATOMS: atom_id res chain seq x y z
N MET A 1 14.15 -41.77 16.33
CA MET A 1 13.80 -40.89 15.20
C MET A 1 12.63 -40.02 15.61
N ARG A 2 12.82 -38.70 15.74
CA ARG A 2 11.73 -37.76 16.03
C ARG A 2 11.05 -37.38 14.71
N PRO A 3 9.72 -37.47 14.57
CA PRO A 3 9.04 -36.91 13.41
C PRO A 3 9.10 -35.39 13.53
N VAL A 4 9.79 -34.76 12.57
CA VAL A 4 9.71 -33.31 12.35
C VAL A 4 8.32 -33.05 11.80
N LEU A 5 7.41 -32.56 12.66
CA LEU A 5 6.19 -31.91 12.20
C LEU A 5 6.62 -30.63 11.46
N MET A 6 6.92 -30.76 10.16
CA MET A 6 6.86 -29.62 9.25
C MET A 6 5.40 -29.19 9.23
N ARG A 7 5.10 -28.21 10.06
CA ARG A 7 3.82 -27.52 10.14
C ARG A 7 3.64 -26.83 8.80
N VAL A 8 3.01 -27.52 7.85
CA VAL A 8 2.63 -26.97 6.55
C VAL A 8 1.73 -25.79 6.86
N VAL A 9 2.28 -24.58 6.77
CA VAL A 9 1.47 -23.36 6.85
C VAL A 9 0.52 -23.45 5.65
N PRO A 10 -0.81 -23.47 5.87
CA PRO A 10 -1.76 -23.55 4.78
C PRO A 10 -1.52 -22.41 3.79
N ASN A 11 -1.56 -22.68 2.48
CA ASN A 11 -1.27 -21.69 1.43
C ASN A 11 -2.12 -20.40 1.54
N TRP A 12 -3.36 -20.50 2.03
CA TRP A 12 -4.22 -19.32 2.24
C TRP A 12 -3.68 -18.37 3.34
N LEU A 13 -2.96 -18.90 4.33
CA LEU A 13 -2.30 -18.08 5.35
C LEU A 13 -1.06 -17.39 4.76
N SER A 14 -0.25 -18.07 3.95
CA SER A 14 0.87 -17.41 3.27
C SER A 14 0.39 -16.31 2.32
N ASP A 15 -0.67 -16.55 1.55
CA ASP A 15 -1.25 -15.56 0.63
C ASP A 15 -1.76 -14.34 1.41
N PHE A 16 -2.44 -14.57 2.53
CA PHE A 16 -2.90 -13.51 3.43
C PHE A 16 -1.72 -12.69 4.00
N PHE A 17 -0.62 -13.33 4.40
CA PHE A 17 0.56 -12.62 4.89
C PHE A 17 1.27 -11.84 3.79
N VAL A 18 1.30 -12.34 2.56
CA VAL A 18 1.84 -11.63 1.39
C VAL A 18 0.99 -10.40 1.09
N GLU A 19 -0.33 -10.53 1.08
CA GLU A 19 -1.26 -9.42 0.86
C GLU A 19 -1.14 -8.36 1.98
N LEU A 20 -1.10 -8.79 3.24
CA LEU A 20 -0.87 -7.92 4.38
C LEU A 20 0.48 -7.20 4.31
N ALA A 21 1.56 -7.89 3.93
CA ALA A 21 2.87 -7.29 3.76
C ALA A 21 2.86 -6.24 2.64
N GLY A 22 2.17 -6.51 1.53
CA GLY A 22 2.00 -5.55 0.43
C GLY A 22 1.23 -4.29 0.86
N HIS A 23 0.19 -4.43 1.69
CA HIS A 23 -0.53 -3.28 2.26
C HIS A 23 0.30 -2.52 3.30
N TRP A 24 1.15 -3.21 4.05
CA TRP A 24 2.05 -2.59 5.00
C TRP A 24 3.13 -1.75 4.30
N GLN A 25 3.69 -2.25 3.19
CA GLN A 25 4.64 -1.49 2.36
C GLN A 25 4.01 -0.21 1.81
N ILE A 26 2.77 -0.27 1.31
CA ILE A 26 2.02 0.95 0.90
C ILE A 26 1.95 1.94 2.05
N SER A 27 1.57 1.45 3.22
CA SER A 27 1.36 2.31 4.39
C SER A 27 2.67 3.02 4.77
N ARG A 28 3.80 2.32 4.70
CA ARG A 28 5.12 2.94 4.89
C ARG A 28 5.48 3.97 3.81
N ALA A 29 5.09 3.75 2.56
CA ALA A 29 5.31 4.74 1.50
C ALA A 29 4.50 6.02 1.75
N ILE A 30 3.25 5.88 2.21
CA ILE A 30 2.40 7.00 2.64
C ILE A 30 3.03 7.72 3.85
N ASP A 31 3.49 6.98 4.87
CA ASP A 31 4.15 7.57 6.04
C ASP A 31 5.42 8.35 5.65
N ARG A 32 6.20 7.86 4.67
CA ARG A 32 7.35 8.58 4.12
C ARG A 32 6.91 9.86 3.39
N ALA A 33 5.81 9.82 2.63
CA ALA A 33 5.27 11.02 1.98
C ALA A 33 4.82 12.05 3.03
N PHE A 34 4.19 11.61 4.12
CA PHE A 34 3.84 12.47 5.25
C PHE A 34 5.06 13.08 5.92
N ALA A 35 6.09 12.27 6.19
CA ALA A 35 7.36 12.73 6.77
C ALA A 35 8.11 13.72 5.86
N ALA A 36 7.95 13.58 4.53
CA ALA A 36 8.49 14.51 3.54
C ALA A 36 7.65 15.80 3.39
N GLY A 37 6.53 15.92 4.12
CA GLY A 37 5.65 17.09 4.07
C GLY A 37 4.82 17.19 2.78
N ASP A 38 4.58 16.07 2.10
CA ASP A 38 3.75 16.02 0.90
C ASP A 38 2.30 16.42 1.24
N ARG A 39 1.92 17.64 0.87
CA ARG A 39 0.62 18.23 1.19
C ARG A 39 -0.51 17.49 0.50
N GLU A 40 -0.29 17.01 -0.72
CA GLU A 40 -1.27 16.27 -1.48
C GLU A 40 -1.53 14.91 -0.85
N ALA A 41 -0.49 14.22 -0.37
CA ALA A 41 -0.63 12.96 0.35
C ALA A 41 -1.39 13.15 1.65
N LEU A 42 -1.03 14.16 2.46
CA LEU A 42 -1.68 14.48 3.74
C LEU A 42 -3.16 14.83 3.59
N ALA A 43 -3.54 15.46 2.48
CA ALA A 43 -4.92 15.84 2.22
C ALA A 43 -5.81 14.65 1.81
N VAL A 44 -5.22 13.63 1.21
CA VAL A 44 -5.94 12.55 0.53
C VAL A 44 -5.98 11.25 1.35
N PHE A 45 -4.85 10.78 1.86
CA PHE A 45 -4.79 9.49 2.53
C PHE A 45 -5.34 9.56 3.96
N LYS A 46 -6.51 8.96 4.19
CA LYS A 46 -7.19 8.95 5.49
C LYS A 46 -7.54 7.54 5.96
N THR A 47 -7.59 6.59 5.04
CA THR A 47 -7.89 5.20 5.34
C THR A 47 -6.71 4.54 6.07
N GLY A 48 -6.97 3.76 7.11
CA GLY A 48 -5.94 3.00 7.83
C GLY A 48 -5.70 1.61 7.21
N THR A 49 -4.50 1.06 7.35
CA THR A 49 -4.09 -0.24 6.78
C THR A 49 -5.03 -1.39 7.14
N LEU A 50 -5.51 -1.45 8.38
CA LEU A 50 -6.43 -2.49 8.85
C LEU A 50 -7.78 -2.42 8.12
N ALA A 51 -8.31 -1.22 7.86
CA ALA A 51 -9.56 -1.08 7.13
C ALA A 51 -9.41 -1.59 5.68
N VAL A 52 -8.25 -1.35 5.05
CA VAL A 52 -7.94 -1.84 3.69
C VAL A 52 -7.90 -3.37 3.64
N VAL A 53 -7.20 -3.99 4.60
CA VAL A 53 -7.00 -5.45 4.63
C VAL A 53 -8.28 -6.18 5.02
N PHE A 54 -9.00 -5.68 6.02
CA PHE A 54 -10.11 -6.42 6.63
C PHE A 54 -11.48 -6.07 6.05
N THR A 55 -11.59 -5.04 5.20
CA THR A 55 -12.89 -4.61 4.66
C THR A 55 -12.85 -4.25 3.19
N ARG A 56 -13.84 -4.71 2.43
CA ARG A 56 -14.04 -4.29 1.02
C ARG A 56 -14.21 -2.78 0.89
N ARG A 57 -14.85 -2.14 1.87
CA ARG A 57 -15.05 -0.69 1.90
C ARG A 57 -13.73 0.06 2.05
N GLY A 58 -12.85 -0.39 2.93
CA GLY A 58 -11.53 0.21 3.10
C GLY A 58 -10.63 -0.02 1.88
N LEU A 59 -10.74 -1.17 1.22
CA LEU A 59 -10.04 -1.42 -0.04
C LEU A 59 -10.48 -0.46 -1.14
N ALA A 60 -11.79 -0.32 -1.36
CA ALA A 60 -12.34 0.64 -2.32
C ALA A 60 -11.94 2.08 -2.00
N ALA A 61 -12.11 2.51 -0.74
CA ALA A 61 -11.73 3.85 -0.30
C ALA A 61 -10.24 4.15 -0.55
N ARG A 62 -9.37 3.16 -0.35
CA ARG A 62 -7.94 3.32 -0.66
C ARG A 62 -7.69 3.49 -2.16
N GLY A 63 -8.42 2.76 -3.00
CA GLY A 63 -8.35 2.93 -4.45
C GLY A 63 -8.69 4.36 -4.87
N ASP A 64 -9.78 4.91 -4.33
CA ASP A 64 -10.20 6.28 -4.60
C ASP A 64 -9.15 7.32 -4.12
N GLU A 65 -8.56 7.08 -2.94
CA GLU A 65 -7.46 7.91 -2.43
C GLU A 65 -6.24 7.90 -3.36
N PHE A 66 -5.87 6.76 -3.94
CA PHE A 66 -4.76 6.70 -4.90
C PHE A 66 -5.05 7.50 -6.17
N VAL A 67 -6.26 7.38 -6.70
CA VAL A 67 -6.67 8.12 -7.91
C VAL A 67 -6.66 9.63 -7.64
N GLU A 68 -7.20 10.06 -6.50
CA GLU A 68 -7.23 11.48 -6.13
C GLU A 68 -5.82 12.03 -5.84
N TYR A 69 -4.95 11.25 -5.19
CA TYR A 69 -3.55 11.66 -4.95
C TYR A 69 -2.79 11.79 -6.28
N ALA A 70 -2.93 10.82 -7.19
CA ALA A 70 -2.33 10.90 -8.53
C ALA A 70 -2.82 12.16 -9.25
N ARG A 71 -4.14 12.40 -9.29
CA ARG A 71 -4.73 13.58 -9.92
C ARG A 71 -4.13 14.87 -9.37
N ARG A 72 -4.09 15.04 -8.05
CA ARG A 72 -3.54 16.23 -7.40
C ARG A 72 -2.05 16.43 -7.68
N VAL A 73 -1.25 15.37 -7.66
CA VAL A 73 0.18 15.45 -7.99
C VAL A 73 0.37 15.86 -9.45
N CYS A 74 -0.35 15.25 -10.40
CA CYS A 74 -0.24 15.60 -11.81
C CYS A 74 -0.70 17.05 -12.08
N GLU A 75 -1.74 17.52 -11.39
CA GLU A 75 -2.22 18.91 -11.48
C GLU A 75 -1.25 19.91 -10.85
N ALA A 76 -0.65 19.59 -9.70
CA ALA A 76 0.26 20.48 -8.98
C ALA A 76 1.64 20.57 -9.64
N ASP A 77 2.19 19.44 -10.08
CA ASP A 77 3.57 19.34 -10.59
C ASP A 77 3.62 19.43 -12.12
N GLY A 78 2.47 19.36 -12.81
CA GLY A 78 2.39 19.19 -14.27
C GLY A 78 2.89 17.81 -14.75
N SER A 79 3.18 16.90 -13.82
CA SER A 79 3.74 15.57 -14.07
C SER A 79 3.35 14.61 -12.95
N CYS A 80 3.08 13.36 -13.30
CA CYS A 80 2.78 12.31 -12.33
C CYS A 80 4.04 11.64 -11.76
N TYR A 81 5.24 12.16 -12.06
CA TYR A 81 6.51 11.52 -11.67
C TYR A 81 6.64 11.31 -10.17
N ARG A 82 6.26 12.28 -9.34
CA ARG A 82 6.31 12.16 -7.87
C ARG A 82 5.42 11.02 -7.37
N TYR A 83 4.22 10.87 -7.92
CA TYR A 83 3.33 9.75 -7.63
C TYR A 83 3.99 8.41 -7.98
N HIS A 84 4.50 8.28 -9.20
CA HIS A 84 5.18 7.05 -9.64
C HIS A 84 6.38 6.75 -8.76
N ARG A 85 7.27 7.72 -8.49
CA ARG A 85 8.44 7.53 -7.63
C ARG A 85 8.08 7.05 -6.22
N THR A 86 6.99 7.58 -5.64
CA THR A 86 6.54 7.18 -4.30
C THR A 86 6.09 5.72 -4.24
N PHE A 87 5.55 5.17 -5.34
CA PHE A 87 5.00 3.81 -5.40
C PHE A 87 5.68 2.88 -6.42
N ALA A 88 6.83 3.28 -6.99
CA ALA A 88 7.54 2.58 -8.05
C ALA A 88 8.16 1.25 -7.60
N ASP A 89 8.34 1.04 -6.30
CA ASP A 89 8.94 -0.17 -5.69
C ASP A 89 8.09 -1.45 -5.87
N ARG A 90 7.11 -1.43 -6.77
CA ARG A 90 6.24 -2.55 -7.13
C ARG A 90 6.53 -3.15 -8.51
N GLY A 91 7.47 -2.59 -9.27
CA GLY A 91 7.70 -2.96 -10.67
C GLY A 91 8.89 -3.87 -10.98
N GLU A 92 9.80 -4.15 -10.04
CA GLU A 92 11.11 -4.80 -10.36
C GLU A 92 11.45 -6.01 -9.48
N ARG A 93 10.45 -6.82 -9.11
CA ARG A 93 10.71 -8.17 -8.56
C ARG A 93 9.68 -9.16 -9.07
N ASP A 94 9.75 -9.48 -10.35
CA ASP A 94 9.37 -10.77 -10.91
C ASP A 94 10.38 -11.16 -12.00
#